data_AF-R5AJH1-F1
#
_entry.id   AF-R5AJH1-F1
#
_cell.length_a   1.000
_cell.length_b   1.000
_cell.length_c   1.000
_cell.angle_alpha   90.00
_cell.angle_beta   90.00
_cell.angle_gamma   90.00
#
_symmetry.space_group_name_H-M   'P 1'
#
loop_
_entity.id
_entity.type
_entity.pdbx_description
1 polymer ?
#
loop_
_entity_poly.entity_id
_entity_poly.type
_entity_poly.pdbx_seq_one_letter_code
_entity_poly.pdbx_strand_id
1 'polypeptide(L)'
;MAEFFMTCTGCGNTCRLEVYGTLESLTVLGNRCGVGCDEARKELSARTQPGSAASRNLRIGAIYRHFKGDRYLVEDVVTHSESGERLVLYRQLYGECRRFVRPLDMFLSEVDHAKYPEVQQTYRFEEEHIASVNHSR
;
A
#
# COMPACT_ATOMS: atom_id res chain seq x y z
N MET A 1 -0.15 34.01 -3.09
CA MET A 1 1.10 33.84 -3.85
C MET A 1 2.21 33.71 -2.83
N ALA A 2 2.97 32.61 -2.85
CA ALA A 2 4.12 32.42 -1.97
C ALA A 2 5.37 32.41 -2.83
N GLU A 3 6.31 33.31 -2.53
CA GLU A 3 7.59 33.35 -3.22
C GLU A 3 8.54 32.37 -2.51
N PHE A 4 9.00 31.36 -3.24
CA PHE A 4 9.95 30.37 -2.72
C PHE A 4 11.28 30.52 -3.45
N PHE A 5 12.32 30.85 -2.69
CA PHE A 5 13.68 30.91 -3.18
C PHE A 5 14.31 29.52 -2.99
N MET A 6 14.43 28.75 -4.07
CA MET A 6 15.26 27.54 -4.08
C MET A 6 16.60 27.86 -4.73
N THR A 7 17.69 27.48 -4.05
CA THR A 7 19.04 27.56 -4.59
C THR A 7 19.26 26.41 -5.56
N CYS A 8 19.50 26.72 -6.83
CA CYS A 8 19.82 25.72 -7.85
C CYS A 8 21.24 25.17 -7.59
N THR A 9 21.33 23.90 -7.21
CA THR A 9 22.60 23.21 -6.92
C THR A 9 23.50 23.03 -8.15
N GLY A 10 22.96 23.19 -9.36
CA GLY A 10 23.72 23.02 -10.61
C GLY A 10 24.49 24.26 -11.10
N CYS A 11 23.96 25.47 -10.90
CA CYS A 11 24.56 26.68 -11.48
C CYS A 11 25.04 27.72 -10.44
N GLY A 12 24.82 27.48 -9.15
CA GLY A 12 25.26 28.38 -8.08
C GLY A 12 24.54 29.74 -8.02
N ASN A 13 23.59 29.99 -8.91
CA ASN A 13 22.79 31.23 -8.95
C ASN A 13 21.41 31.03 -8.31
N THR A 14 20.89 32.09 -7.70
CA THR A 14 19.55 32.11 -7.10
C THR A 14 18.49 32.27 -8.20
N CYS A 15 17.79 31.19 -8.54
CA CYS A 15 16.71 31.22 -9.52
C CYS A 15 15.36 31.49 -8.85
N ARG A 16 14.60 32.46 -9.39
CA ARG A 16 13.24 32.77 -8.94
C ARG A 16 12.27 31.75 -9.56
N LEU A 17 11.77 30.82 -8.74
CA LEU A 17 10.67 29.94 -9.12
C LEU A 17 9.35 30.64 -8.84
N GLU A 18 8.53 30.78 -9.87
CA GLU A 18 7.13 31.18 -9.72
C GLU A 18 6.29 29.92 -9.58
N VAL A 19 5.86 29.64 -8.35
CA VAL A 19 4.95 28.54 -8.03
C VAL A 19 3.62 29.12 -7.55
N TYR A 20 2.53 28.55 -8.04
CA TYR A 20 1.21 28.77 -7.48
C TYR A 20 0.51 27.43 -7.32
N GLY A 21 -0.21 27.31 -6.21
CA GLY A 21 -0.85 26.06 -5.83
C GLY A 21 -1.68 26.22 -4.57
N THR A 22 -2.65 25.33 -4.41
CA THR A 22 -3.35 25.08 -3.15
C THR A 22 -2.57 24.03 -2.36
N LEU A 23 -2.91 23.83 -1.07
CA LEU A 23 -2.18 22.92 -0.18
C LEU A 23 -2.06 21.47 -0.69
N GLU A 24 -2.79 21.09 -1.73
CA GLU A 24 -2.83 19.74 -2.30
C GLU A 24 -2.21 19.64 -3.71
N SER A 25 -1.84 20.75 -4.34
CA SER A 25 -1.20 20.71 -5.66
C SER A 25 -0.46 22.01 -5.97
N LEU A 26 0.87 21.93 -6.11
CA LEU A 26 1.74 23.00 -6.60
C LEU A 26 2.18 22.66 -8.02
N THR A 27 1.87 23.54 -8.97
CA THR A 27 2.28 23.39 -10.37
C THR A 27 3.36 24.41 -10.70
N VAL A 28 4.47 23.94 -11.28
CA VAL A 28 5.58 24.81 -11.71
C VAL A 28 5.30 25.27 -13.14
N LEU A 29 5.12 26.57 -13.37
CA LEU A 29 4.85 27.08 -14.73
C LEU A 29 6.08 27.20 -15.62
N GLY A 30 7.27 27.24 -15.03
CA GLY A 30 8.48 27.36 -15.82
C GLY A 30 9.66 27.83 -15.00
N ASN A 31 10.84 27.49 -15.50
CA ASN A 31 12.10 28.03 -15.06
C ASN A 31 12.71 28.81 -16.23
N ARG A 32 13.35 29.96 -15.97
CA ARG A 32 14.19 30.66 -16.95
C ARG A 32 15.61 30.06 -16.98
N CYS A 33 15.69 28.75 -16.85
CA CYS A 33 16.91 27.94 -16.85
C CYS A 33 16.98 27.27 -18.23
N GLY A 34 17.58 27.94 -19.19
CA GLY A 34 18.03 27.25 -20.39
C GLY A 34 19.16 26.31 -19.98
N VAL A 35 18.99 25.00 -20.22
CA VAL A 35 19.89 23.88 -19.88
C VAL A 35 19.66 23.23 -18.50
N GLY A 36 19.06 22.03 -18.52
CA GLY A 36 19.36 20.97 -17.55
C GLY A 36 18.62 20.98 -16.21
N CYS A 37 17.38 21.45 -16.16
CA CYS A 37 16.57 21.47 -14.93
C CYS A 37 15.55 20.29 -14.88
N ASP A 38 15.94 19.08 -15.31
CA ASP A 38 15.07 17.88 -15.30
C ASP A 38 14.97 17.17 -13.93
N GLU A 39 15.77 17.55 -12.95
CA GLU A 39 15.83 16.84 -11.66
C GLU A 39 14.83 17.31 -10.61
N ALA A 40 14.08 18.39 -10.84
CA ALA A 40 13.02 18.81 -9.92
C ALA A 40 11.72 17.98 -10.06
N ARG A 41 11.57 17.18 -11.11
CA ARG A 41 10.35 16.37 -11.35
C ARG A 41 10.39 15.00 -10.67
N LYS A 42 11.57 14.51 -10.27
CA LYS A 42 11.73 13.20 -9.61
C LYS A 42 11.51 13.23 -8.10
N GLU A 43 11.72 14.36 -7.43
CA GLU A 43 11.59 14.42 -5.97
C GLU A 43 10.15 14.55 -5.47
N LEU A 44 9.21 15.06 -6.28
CA LEU A 44 7.80 15.08 -5.88
C LEU A 44 7.13 13.69 -5.94
N SER A 45 7.63 12.79 -6.78
CA SER A 45 7.22 11.37 -6.77
C SER A 45 7.80 10.57 -5.59
N ALA A 46 8.76 11.12 -4.85
CA ALA A 46 9.39 10.44 -3.70
C ALA A 46 8.69 10.73 -2.35
N ARG A 47 7.68 11.60 -2.32
CA ARG A 47 6.74 11.75 -1.19
C ARG A 47 5.50 10.87 -1.31
N THR A 48 5.30 10.21 -2.44
CA THR A 48 4.40 9.07 -2.54
C THR A 48 5.19 7.80 -2.19
N GLN A 49 5.41 7.56 -0.90
CA GLN A 49 5.92 6.27 -0.44
C GLN A 49 4.78 5.47 0.19
N PRO A 50 4.83 4.13 0.19
CA PRO A 50 5.05 3.26 -0.96
C PRO A 50 4.07 2.07 -0.90
N GLY A 51 3.48 1.66 -2.03
CA GLY A 51 2.70 0.42 -2.06
C GLY A 51 1.41 0.53 -2.85
N SER A 52 1.51 0.61 -4.17
CA SER A 52 0.38 0.28 -5.05
C SER A 52 0.13 -1.24 -5.06
N ALA A 53 0.14 -1.89 -3.89
CA ALA A 53 -0.19 -3.30 -3.74
C ALA A 53 -1.72 -3.40 -3.71
N ALA A 54 -2.27 -3.43 -4.91
CA ALA A 54 -3.60 -3.93 -5.26
C ALA A 54 -4.77 -3.36 -4.42
N SER A 55 -5.52 -2.44 -5.03
CA SER A 55 -6.88 -2.06 -4.59
C SER A 55 -7.82 -3.28 -4.68
N ARG A 56 -7.66 -4.20 -3.73
CA ARG A 56 -8.51 -5.39 -3.56
C ARG A 56 -9.40 -5.15 -2.36
N ASN A 57 -10.70 -5.33 -2.59
CA ASN A 57 -11.67 -5.23 -1.51
C ASN A 57 -11.52 -6.44 -0.59
N LEU A 58 -10.99 -6.21 0.61
CA LEU A 58 -11.00 -7.20 1.68
C LEU A 58 -12.44 -7.37 2.20
N ARG A 59 -12.94 -8.60 2.25
CA ARG A 59 -14.25 -8.91 2.80
C ARG A 59 -14.14 -9.25 4.27
N ILE A 60 -14.79 -8.45 5.09
CA ILE A 60 -14.90 -8.69 6.53
C ILE A 60 -15.89 -9.84 6.77
N GLY A 61 -15.55 -10.77 7.67
CA GLY A 61 -16.34 -11.96 7.96
C GLY A 61 -16.15 -13.12 6.96
N ALA A 62 -15.22 -12.99 6.00
CA ALA A 62 -14.90 -14.03 5.05
C ALA A 62 -13.72 -14.91 5.54
N ILE A 63 -13.69 -16.14 5.03
CA ILE A 63 -12.61 -17.09 5.29
C ILE A 63 -11.55 -16.93 4.21
N TYR A 64 -10.30 -16.84 4.64
CA TYR A 64 -9.13 -16.74 3.79
C TYR A 64 -8.22 -17.95 4.01
N ARG A 65 -7.76 -18.53 2.92
CA ARG A 65 -6.77 -19.62 2.90
C ARG A 65 -5.39 -19.04 2.67
N HIS A 66 -4.47 -19.38 3.56
CA HIS A 66 -3.06 -19.05 3.42
C HIS A 66 -2.38 -20.01 2.44
N PHE A 67 -1.35 -19.54 1.73
CA PHE A 67 -0.62 -20.37 0.75
C PHE A 67 0.02 -21.64 1.35
N LYS A 68 0.16 -21.72 2.69
CA LYS A 68 0.61 -22.93 3.41
C LYS A 68 -0.49 -23.97 3.66
N GLY A 69 -1.75 -23.65 3.36
CA GLY A 69 -2.91 -24.54 3.53
C GLY A 69 -3.82 -24.19 4.71
N ASP A 70 -3.35 -23.41 5.68
CA ASP A 70 -4.15 -23.03 6.86
C ASP A 70 -5.24 -22.01 6.54
N ARG A 71 -6.33 -22.04 7.31
CA ARG A 71 -7.50 -21.16 7.15
C ARG A 71 -7.62 -20.15 8.27
N TYR A 72 -8.02 -18.94 7.90
CA TYR A 72 -8.17 -17.80 8.79
C TYR A 72 -9.48 -17.07 8.52
N LEU A 73 -10.12 -16.57 9.56
CA LEU A 73 -11.29 -15.70 9.46
C LEU A 73 -10.84 -14.25 9.61
N VAL A 74 -11.18 -13.39 8.66
CA VAL A 74 -10.95 -11.94 8.79
C VAL A 74 -12.09 -11.34 9.61
N GLU A 75 -11.77 -10.77 10.76
CA GLU A 75 -12.75 -10.18 11.69
C GLU A 75 -12.99 -8.70 11.42
N ASP A 76 -11.93 -7.93 11.20
CA ASP A 76 -12.03 -6.49 10.97
C ASP A 76 -10.72 -5.90 10.39
N VAL A 77 -10.76 -4.62 10.01
CA VAL A 77 -9.58 -3.82 9.71
C VAL A 77 -9.45 -2.72 10.76
N VAL A 78 -8.36 -2.78 11.52
CA VAL A 78 -8.05 -1.84 12.60
C VAL A 78 -6.98 -0.84 12.15
N THR A 79 -6.90 0.30 12.82
CA THR A 79 -5.86 1.31 12.58
C THR A 79 -4.87 1.29 13.73
N HIS A 80 -3.58 1.24 13.42
CA HIS A 80 -2.53 1.35 14.42
C HIS A 80 -2.52 2.77 15.00
N SER A 81 -2.64 2.89 16.32
CA SER A 81 -2.82 4.20 16.98
C SER A 81 -1.62 5.12 16.85
N GLU A 82 -0.40 4.58 16.76
CA GLU A 82 0.83 5.38 16.73
C GLU A 82 1.30 5.69 15.31
N SER A 83 1.17 4.74 14.38
CA SER A 83 1.62 4.91 12.99
C SER A 83 0.50 5.33 12.04
N GLY A 84 -0.77 5.14 12.42
CA GLY A 84 -1.92 5.37 11.55
C GLY A 84 -2.08 4.33 10.43
N GLU A 85 -1.26 3.27 10.42
CA GLU A 85 -1.30 2.25 9.38
C GLU A 85 -2.52 1.35 9.52
N ARG A 86 -3.06 0.89 8.38
CA ARG A 86 -4.17 -0.07 8.37
C ARG A 86 -3.66 -1.49 8.59
N LEU A 87 -4.22 -2.15 9.59
CA LEU A 87 -3.91 -3.53 9.95
C LEU A 87 -5.16 -4.41 9.84
N VAL A 88 -5.01 -5.63 9.37
CA VAL A 88 -6.06 -6.65 9.33
C VAL A 88 -6.04 -7.43 10.63
N LEU A 89 -7.18 -7.49 11.31
CA LEU A 89 -7.44 -8.38 12.44
C LEU A 89 -8.04 -9.68 11.91
N TYR A 90 -7.34 -10.78 12.12
CA TYR A 90 -7.78 -12.10 11.67
C TYR A 90 -7.55 -13.18 12.73
N ARG A 91 -8.33 -14.25 12.66
CA ARG A 91 -8.32 -15.36 13.61
C ARG A 91 -7.98 -16.67 12.90
N GLN A 92 -7.13 -17.49 13.49
CA GLN A 92 -6.92 -18.85 13.00
C GLN A 92 -8.18 -19.69 13.20
N LEU A 93 -8.55 -20.52 12.22
CA LEU A 93 -9.68 -21.46 12.32
C LEU A 93 -9.25 -22.87 12.73
N TYR A 94 -8.07 -22.99 13.33
CA TYR A 94 -7.49 -24.23 13.82
C TYR A 94 -6.94 -24.06 15.24
N GLY A 95 -6.79 -25.15 15.97
CA GLY A 95 -6.26 -25.15 17.33
C GLY A 95 -7.06 -24.24 18.27
N GLU A 96 -6.37 -23.36 19.00
CA GLU A 96 -6.95 -22.46 20.02
C GLU A 96 -7.64 -21.20 19.46
N CYS A 97 -7.78 -21.06 18.14
CA CYS A 97 -8.46 -19.91 17.54
C CYS A 97 -7.92 -18.52 17.97
N ARG A 98 -6.59 -18.40 18.09
CA ARG A 98 -5.91 -17.14 18.43
C ARG A 98 -6.12 -16.05 17.36
N ARG A 99 -6.08 -14.79 17.81
CA ARG A 99 -6.19 -13.58 16.96
C ARG A 99 -4.82 -12.99 16.67
N PHE A 100 -4.63 -12.53 15.45
CA PHE A 100 -3.40 -11.91 14.97
C PHE A 100 -3.72 -10.63 14.22
N VAL A 101 -2.73 -9.74 14.16
CA VAL A 101 -2.82 -8.46 13.47
C VAL A 101 -1.66 -8.35 12.49
N ARG A 102 -1.92 -7.89 11.27
CA ARG A 102 -0.90 -7.74 10.22
C ARG A 102 -1.20 -6.52 9.34
N PRO A 103 -0.19 -5.80 8.82
CA PRO A 103 -0.43 -4.71 7.87
C PRO A 103 -1.25 -5.15 6.65
N LEU A 104 -2.20 -4.31 6.24
CA LEU A 104 -3.14 -4.56 5.15
C LEU A 104 -2.40 -4.87 3.84
N ASP A 105 -1.38 -4.08 3.52
CA ASP A 105 -0.61 -4.23 2.27
C ASP A 105 0.12 -5.57 2.23
N MET A 106 0.64 -6.02 3.38
CA MET A 106 1.29 -7.31 3.50
C MET A 106 0.29 -8.48 3.41
N PHE A 107 -0.94 -8.27 3.84
CA PHE A 107 -2.01 -9.27 3.76
C PHE A 107 -2.47 -9.47 2.31
N LEU A 108 -2.64 -8.38 1.57
CA LEU A 108 -3.09 -8.41 0.17
C LEU A 108 -1.97 -8.68 -0.84
N SER A 109 -0.71 -8.73 -0.39
CA SER A 109 0.45 -8.99 -1.25
C SER A 109 0.44 -10.38 -1.91
N GLU A 110 1.07 -10.44 -3.08
CA GLU A 110 1.27 -11.65 -3.88
C GLU A 110 2.27 -12.62 -3.22
N VAL A 111 2.16 -13.91 -3.57
CA VAL A 111 3.15 -14.91 -3.19
C VAL A 111 4.40 -14.71 -4.03
N ASP A 112 5.56 -14.85 -3.40
CA ASP A 112 6.82 -14.91 -4.13
C ASP A 112 6.98 -16.30 -4.76
N HIS A 113 6.61 -16.41 -6.04
CA HIS A 113 6.74 -17.64 -6.82
C HIS A 113 8.19 -17.99 -7.16
N ALA A 114 9.15 -17.06 -7.05
CA ALA A 114 10.57 -17.39 -7.21
C ALA A 114 11.06 -18.26 -6.05
N LYS A 115 10.55 -17.99 -4.84
CA LYS A 115 10.84 -18.79 -3.65
C LYS A 115 9.96 -20.05 -3.54
N TYR A 116 8.74 -19.99 -4.02
CA TYR A 116 7.76 -21.07 -3.92
C TYR A 116 7.16 -21.42 -5.30
N PRO A 117 7.91 -22.14 -6.16
CA PRO A 117 7.50 -22.43 -7.53
C PRO A 117 6.31 -23.41 -7.61
N GLU A 118 6.10 -24.24 -6.58
CA GLU A 118 5.04 -25.25 -6.54
C GLU A 118 3.67 -24.67 -6.13
N VAL A 119 3.63 -23.43 -5.63
CA VAL A 119 2.41 -22.82 -5.13
C VAL A 119 1.58 -22.28 -6.30
N GLN A 120 0.41 -22.89 -6.52
CA GLN A 120 -0.56 -22.46 -7.55
C GLN A 120 -1.32 -21.18 -7.16
N GLN A 121 -1.33 -20.83 -5.87
CA GLN A 121 -2.03 -19.69 -5.33
C GLN A 121 -1.26 -18.39 -5.62
N THR A 122 -1.93 -17.38 -6.21
CA THR A 122 -1.30 -16.10 -6.59
C THR A 122 -1.04 -15.17 -5.40
N TYR A 123 -1.89 -15.22 -4.37
CA TYR A 123 -1.86 -14.28 -3.24
C TYR A 123 -1.55 -14.98 -1.93
N ARG A 124 -0.92 -14.27 -0.98
CA ARG A 124 -0.58 -14.89 0.32
C ARG A 124 -1.82 -15.40 1.05
N PHE A 125 -2.93 -14.67 0.91
CA PHE A 125 -4.24 -15.00 1.42
C PHE A 125 -5.26 -14.91 0.28
N GLU A 126 -6.02 -15.97 0.08
CA GLU A 126 -7.08 -16.03 -0.94
C GLU A 126 -8.42 -16.34 -0.28
N GLU A 127 -9.47 -15.62 -0.67
CA GLU A 127 -10.81 -15.84 -0.13
C GLU A 127 -11.31 -17.23 -0.56
N GLU A 128 -11.79 -18.01 0.42
CA GLU A 128 -12.33 -19.35 0.19
C GLU A 128 -13.79 -19.39 0.64
N HIS A 129 -14.69 -19.71 -0.29
CA HIS A 129 -16.10 -19.89 0.01
C HIS A 129 -16.38 -21.33 0.45
N ILE A 130 -16.74 -21.53 1.72
CA ILE A 130 -17.07 -22.85 2.26
C ILE A 130 -18.59 -23.05 2.19
N ALA A 131 -19.04 -24.01 1.38
CA ALA A 131 -20.46 -24.36 1.30
C ALA A 131 -20.92 -25.09 2.57
N SER A 132 -22.14 -24.76 3.03
CA SER A 132 -22.78 -25.51 4.10
C SER A 132 -23.20 -26.89 3.59
N VAL A 133 -22.68 -27.94 4.23
CA VAL A 133 -23.22 -29.29 4.06
C VAL A 133 -24.46 -29.41 4.93
N ASN A 134 -25.61 -29.00 4.40
CA ASN A 134 -26.87 -29.15 5.11
C ASN A 134 -27.26 -30.64 5.06
N HIS A 135 -26.93 -31.38 6.12
CA HIS A 135 -27.48 -32.71 6.32
C HIS A 135 -28.94 -32.55 6.73
N SER A 136 -29.81 -32.39 5.73
CA SER A 136 -31.25 -32.55 5.90
C SER A 136 -31.49 -33.92 6.55
N ARG A 137 -31.85 -33.91 7.83
CA ARG A 137 -32.40 -35.05 8.53
C ARG A 137 -33.90 -35.08 8.34
#